data_AF-A0A381LD35-F1
#
_entry.id   AF-A0A381LD35-F1
#
_cell.length_a   1.000
_cell.length_b   1.000
_cell.length_c   1.000
_cell.angle_alpha   90.00
_cell.angle_beta   90.00
_cell.angle_gamma   90.00
#
_symmetry.space_group_name_H-M   'P 1'
#
loop_
_entity.id
_entity.type
_entity.pdbx_description
1 polymer ?
#
loop_
_entity_poly.entity_id
_entity_poly.type
_entity_poly.pdbx_seq_one_letter_code
_entity_poly.pdbx_strand_id
1 'polypeptide(L)'
;LSSYMLMSDEELGLDSFARYVGQHAYITIPDGDNPGEQIKVVPEPVARPVTIYSPGNTCYQTNNGEYLIKFSWGSGTKRSEIDALRLAKGIYGVINLERSGDLYKI
;
A
#
# COMPACT_ATOMS: atom_id res chain seq x y z
N LEU A 1 -18.39 3.27 26.69
CA LEU A 1 -18.30 3.46 25.23
C LEU A 1 -17.07 4.33 25.00
N SER A 2 -15.97 3.75 24.53
CA SER A 2 -14.71 4.50 24.36
C SER A 2 -14.77 5.35 23.09
N SER A 3 -14.15 6.52 23.11
CA SER A 3 -14.07 7.48 21.99
C SER A 3 -13.63 6.84 20.67
N TYR A 4 -12.78 5.80 20.72
CA TYR A 4 -12.32 5.05 19.54
C TYR A 4 -13.44 4.39 18.74
N MET A 5 -14.60 4.08 19.34
CA MET A 5 -15.73 3.48 18.61
C MET A 5 -16.49 4.49 17.71
N LEU A 6 -16.25 5.78 17.90
CA LEU A 6 -16.90 6.86 17.14
C LEU A 6 -15.99 7.46 16.07
N MET A 7 -14.72 7.05 16.05
CA MET A 7 -13.75 7.48 15.05
C MET A 7 -13.92 6.64 13.78
N SER A 8 -13.84 7.29 12.63
CA SER A 8 -13.81 6.61 11.33
C SER A 8 -12.56 5.73 11.20
N ASP A 9 -12.60 4.74 10.31
CA ASP A 9 -11.43 3.87 10.02
C ASP A 9 -10.21 4.71 9.57
N GLU A 10 -10.45 5.84 8.91
CA GLU A 10 -9.45 6.83 8.53
C GLU A 10 -8.83 7.54 9.76
N GLU A 11 -9.65 7.97 10.73
CA GLU A 11 -9.18 8.56 11.99
C GLU A 11 -8.49 7.55 12.92
N LEU A 12 -8.83 6.27 12.79
CA LEU A 12 -8.20 5.16 13.52
C LEU A 12 -6.90 4.67 12.87
N GLY A 13 -6.56 5.16 11.68
CA GLY A 13 -5.40 4.68 10.91
C GLY A 13 -5.52 3.20 10.49
N LEU A 14 -6.74 2.66 10.47
CA LEU A 14 -7.02 1.29 10.10
C LEU A 14 -7.28 1.24 8.58
N ASP A 15 -6.29 0.76 7.82
CA ASP A 15 -6.41 0.44 6.39
C ASP A 15 -6.92 1.56 5.47
N SER A 16 -6.42 2.80 5.65
CA SER A 16 -6.74 3.95 4.77
C SER A 16 -6.33 3.78 3.30
N PHE A 17 -5.56 2.72 2.98
CA PHE A 17 -5.07 2.45 1.63
C PHE A 17 -6.05 1.68 0.74
N ALA A 18 -6.95 0.88 1.34
CA ALA A 18 -7.84 -0.01 0.62
C ALA A 18 -9.30 0.35 0.92
N ARG A 19 -10.05 0.68 -0.14
CA ARG A 19 -11.49 0.91 -0.06
C ARG A 19 -12.25 -0.39 -0.28
N TYR A 20 -13.08 -0.76 0.70
CA TYR A 20 -13.95 -1.94 0.61
C TYR A 20 -15.35 -1.56 0.11
N VAL A 21 -15.85 -2.27 -0.91
CA VAL A 21 -17.21 -2.13 -1.45
C VAL A 21 -17.82 -3.53 -1.57
N GLY A 22 -18.64 -3.90 -0.58
CA GLY A 22 -19.14 -5.26 -0.44
C GLY A 22 -17.99 -6.24 -0.18
N GLN A 23 -17.83 -7.24 -1.06
CA GLN A 23 -16.74 -8.23 -0.99
C GLN A 23 -15.50 -7.84 -1.80
N HIS A 24 -15.46 -6.61 -2.33
CA HIS A 24 -14.38 -6.16 -3.20
C HIS A 24 -13.53 -5.12 -2.50
N ALA A 25 -12.22 -5.16 -2.75
CA ALA A 25 -11.27 -4.16 -2.30
C ALA A 25 -10.66 -3.43 -3.49
N TYR A 26 -10.45 -2.13 -3.32
CA TYR A 26 -9.89 -1.23 -4.33
C TYR A 26 -8.79 -0.38 -3.71
N ILE A 27 -7.68 -0.26 -4.41
CA ILE A 27 -6.59 0.64 -4.05
C ILE A 27 -6.52 1.76 -5.07
N THR A 28 -6.40 2.99 -4.60
CA THR A 28 -6.16 4.15 -5.47
C THR A 28 -4.67 4.45 -5.50
N ILE A 29 -4.04 4.35 -6.66
CA ILE A 29 -2.66 4.81 -6.85
C ILE A 29 -2.72 6.25 -7.37
N PRO A 30 -2.20 7.24 -6.62
CA PRO A 30 -2.20 8.64 -7.08
C PRO A 30 -1.33 8.80 -8.34
N ASP A 31 -1.79 9.67 -9.25
CA ASP A 31 -1.08 10.04 -10.48
C ASP A 31 -0.93 11.57 -10.57
N GLY A 32 -0.04 12.13 -9.74
CA GLY A 32 0.13 13.58 -9.65
C GLY A 32 -1.19 14.29 -9.30
N ASP A 33 -1.62 15.20 -10.18
CA ASP A 33 -2.86 15.96 -10.04
C ASP A 33 -4.10 15.27 -10.68
N ASN A 34 -3.91 14.14 -11.35
CA ASN A 34 -5.02 13.39 -11.95
C ASN A 34 -5.79 12.58 -10.88
N PRO A 35 -7.09 12.31 -11.11
CA PRO A 35 -7.80 11.32 -10.30
C PRO A 35 -7.08 9.97 -10.43
N GLY A 36 -6.45 9.54 -9.33
CA GLY A 36 -5.61 8.34 -9.30
C GLY A 36 -6.33 7.09 -9.82
N GLU A 37 -5.54 6.15 -10.32
CA GLU A 37 -6.04 4.90 -10.87
C GLU A 37 -6.58 4.00 -9.76
N GLN A 38 -7.83 3.53 -9.89
CA GLN A 38 -8.40 2.53 -8.99
C GLN A 38 -8.12 1.12 -9.50
N ILE A 39 -7.41 0.36 -8.68
CA ILE A 39 -7.02 -1.02 -8.97
C ILE A 39 -7.79 -1.95 -8.03
N LYS A 40 -8.49 -2.93 -8.62
CA LYS A 40 -9.19 -3.97 -7.86
C LYS A 40 -8.18 -5.02 -7.37
N VAL A 41 -8.22 -5.30 -6.07
CA VAL A 41 -7.31 -6.25 -5.41
C VAL A 41 -8.05 -7.33 -4.65
N VAL A 42 -7.33 -8.41 -4.35
CA VAL A 42 -7.79 -9.44 -3.41
C VAL A 42 -7.99 -8.76 -2.05
N PRO A 43 -9.17 -8.90 -1.41
CA PRO A 43 -9.45 -8.23 -0.14
C PRO A 43 -8.49 -8.60 0.99
N GLU A 44 -8.04 -9.85 1.03
CA GLU A 44 -7.06 -10.29 2.03
C GLU A 44 -5.63 -9.93 1.56
N PRO A 45 -4.87 -9.13 2.32
CA PRO A 45 -3.50 -8.79 1.97
C PRO A 45 -2.58 -10.02 2.08
N VAL A 46 -1.62 -10.12 1.17
CA VAL A 46 -0.59 -11.17 1.14
C VAL A 46 0.36 -11.04 2.34
N ALA A 47 0.59 -9.80 2.78
CA ALA A 47 1.36 -9.50 3.98
C ALA A 47 0.79 -8.23 4.63
N ARG A 48 0.66 -8.24 5.96
CA ARG A 48 0.32 -7.05 6.76
C ARG A 48 1.06 -7.12 8.10
N PRO A 49 1.43 -5.98 8.70
CA PRO A 49 2.11 -5.99 9.99
C PRO A 49 1.13 -6.39 11.10
N VAL A 50 1.61 -7.16 12.08
CA VAL A 50 0.81 -7.59 13.24
C VAL A 50 0.55 -6.42 14.21
N THR A 51 1.39 -5.38 14.16
CA THR A 51 1.33 -4.22 15.06
C THR A 51 1.47 -2.91 14.28
N ILE A 52 0.65 -1.91 14.62
CA ILE A 52 0.59 -0.60 13.94
C ILE A 52 1.76 0.36 14.27
N TYR A 53 2.55 0.08 15.31
CA TYR A 53 3.54 1.03 15.86
C TYR A 53 4.94 0.94 15.23
N SER A 54 5.25 -0.08 14.44
CA SER A 54 6.57 -0.29 13.84
C SER A 54 6.60 0.11 12.35
N PRO A 55 7.79 0.31 11.75
CA PRO A 55 7.92 0.30 10.30
C PRO A 55 7.19 -0.92 9.74
N GLY A 56 6.25 -0.68 8.85
CA GLY A 56 5.33 -1.68 8.37
C GLY A 56 5.37 -1.78 6.86
N ASN A 57 5.02 -2.96 6.36
CA ASN A 57 4.67 -3.14 4.97
C ASN A 57 3.31 -3.85 4.89
N THR A 58 2.49 -3.40 3.96
CA THR A 58 1.25 -4.10 3.58
C THR A 58 1.30 -4.37 2.08
N CYS A 59 1.08 -5.62 1.70
CA CYS A 59 1.13 -6.07 0.31
C CYS A 59 -0.23 -6.62 -0.11
N TYR A 60 -0.78 -6.08 -1.18
CA TYR A 60 -2.00 -6.56 -1.84
C TYR A 60 -1.65 -7.17 -3.20
N GLN A 61 -2.41 -8.19 -3.59
CA GLN A 61 -2.31 -8.77 -4.93
C GLN A 61 -3.45 -8.25 -5.81
N THR A 62 -3.15 -7.90 -7.06
CA THR A 62 -4.20 -7.60 -8.04
C THR A 62 -5.09 -8.81 -8.27
N ASN A 63 -6.36 -8.58 -8.60
CA ASN A 63 -7.32 -9.69 -8.77
C ASN A 63 -6.94 -10.67 -9.90
N ASN A 64 -6.15 -10.22 -10.88
CA ASN A 64 -5.61 -11.07 -11.96
C ASN A 64 -4.28 -11.76 -11.59
N GLY A 65 -3.71 -11.46 -10.43
CA GLY A 65 -2.46 -12.05 -9.94
C GLY A 65 -1.19 -11.52 -10.59
N GLU A 66 -1.27 -10.57 -11.52
CA GLU A 66 -0.12 -10.08 -12.30
C GLU A 66 0.82 -9.16 -11.49
N TYR A 67 0.26 -8.39 -10.54
CA TYR A 67 1.04 -7.39 -9.80
C TYR A 67 0.82 -7.50 -8.28
N LEU A 68 1.85 -7.07 -7.55
CA LEU A 68 1.77 -6.80 -6.12
C LEU A 68 1.84 -5.29 -5.88
N ILE A 69 0.91 -4.77 -5.09
CA ILE A 69 0.92 -3.40 -4.62
C ILE A 69 1.42 -3.42 -3.19
N LYS A 70 2.53 -2.73 -2.93
CA LYS A 70 3.13 -2.65 -1.60
C LYS A 70 3.09 -1.23 -1.07
N PHE A 71 2.55 -1.09 0.13
CA PHE A 71 2.68 0.10 0.96
C PHE A 71 3.78 -0.13 1.99
N SER A 72 4.61 0.88 2.21
CA SER A 72 5.67 0.83 3.21
C SER A 72 5.74 2.17 3.93
N TRP A 73 5.87 2.13 5.26
CA TRP A 73 6.07 3.32 6.08
C TRP A 73 7.16 3.05 7.13
N GLY A 74 7.86 4.10 7.54
CA GLY A 74 8.97 4.02 8.49
C GLY A 74 9.58 5.38 8.78
N SER A 75 10.66 5.42 9.57
CA SER A 75 11.29 6.65 10.08
C SER A 75 11.96 7.54 9.01
N GLY A 76 11.85 7.23 7.72
CA GLY A 76 12.51 7.99 6.63
C GLY A 76 14.04 7.91 6.59
N THR A 77 14.67 7.16 7.51
CA THR A 77 16.14 7.14 7.71
C THR A 77 16.89 6.13 6.83
N LYS A 78 16.20 5.34 6.00
CA LYS A 78 16.79 4.35 5.09
C LYS A 78 16.63 4.78 3.63
N ARG A 79 17.57 4.34 2.76
CA ARG A 79 17.39 4.44 1.30
C ARG A 79 16.02 3.90 0.91
N SER A 80 15.32 4.61 0.03
CA SER A 80 13.98 4.20 -0.37
C SER A 80 14.06 2.83 -1.04
N GLU A 81 13.11 1.95 -0.71
CA GLU A 81 12.99 0.66 -1.36
C GLU A 81 12.79 0.80 -2.87
N ILE A 82 12.15 1.89 -3.29
CA ILE A 82 11.96 2.30 -4.68
C ILE A 82 13.33 2.40 -5.39
N ASP A 83 14.32 3.03 -4.78
CA ASP A 83 15.65 3.18 -5.39
C ASP A 83 16.37 1.84 -5.53
N ALA A 84 16.22 0.95 -4.54
CA ALA A 84 16.78 -0.40 -4.62
C ALA A 84 16.15 -1.20 -5.77
N LEU A 85 14.83 -1.15 -5.93
CA LEU A 85 14.13 -1.85 -7.01
C LEU A 85 14.44 -1.26 -8.40
N ARG A 86 14.67 0.05 -8.51
CA ARG A 86 15.13 0.68 -9.76
C ARG A 86 16.49 0.15 -10.19
N LEU A 87 17.41 -0.04 -9.24
CA LEU A 87 18.74 -0.61 -9.52
C LEU A 87 18.68 -2.10 -9.86
N ALA A 88 17.71 -2.84 -9.31
CA ALA A 88 17.54 -4.27 -9.55
C ALA A 88 16.75 -4.61 -10.82
N LYS A 89 16.32 -3.60 -11.60
CA LYS A 89 15.53 -3.80 -12.82
C LYS A 89 16.26 -4.72 -13.80
N GLY A 90 15.57 -5.78 -14.23
CA GLY A 90 16.10 -6.75 -15.18
C GLY A 90 16.98 -7.85 -14.58
N ILE A 91 17.17 -7.88 -13.25
CA ILE A 91 17.81 -9.00 -12.56
C ILE A 91 16.83 -10.18 -12.52
N TYR A 92 17.24 -11.33 -13.05
CA TYR A 92 16.42 -12.54 -13.01
C TYR A 92 16.10 -12.96 -11.57
N GLY A 93 14.82 -13.22 -11.30
CA GLY A 93 14.32 -13.60 -9.98
C GLY A 93 13.99 -12.44 -9.04
N VAL A 94 14.24 -11.18 -9.46
CA VAL A 94 13.80 -9.99 -8.72
C VAL A 94 12.55 -9.41 -9.37
N ILE A 95 11.59 -8.98 -8.56
CA ILE A 95 10.39 -8.29 -9.06
C ILE A 95 10.77 -6.95 -9.70
N ASN A 96 10.12 -6.61 -10.81
CA ASN A 96 10.30 -5.30 -11.42
C ASN A 96 9.36 -4.28 -10.76
N LEU A 97 9.89 -3.08 -10.53
CA LEU A 97 9.08 -1.93 -10.14
C LEU A 97 8.38 -1.37 -11.38
N GLU A 98 7.07 -1.51 -11.42
CA GLU A 98 6.24 -0.93 -12.50
C GLU A 98 5.87 0.53 -12.22
N ARG A 99 5.47 0.84 -10.97
CA ARG A 99 5.12 2.21 -10.55
C ARG A 99 5.44 2.41 -9.06
N SER A 100 5.73 3.65 -8.69
CA SER A 100 5.92 4.09 -7.32
C SER A 100 5.37 5.50 -7.12
N GLY A 101 4.86 5.81 -5.93
CA GLY A 101 4.47 7.16 -5.53
C GLY A 101 4.36 7.27 -4.02
N ASP A 102 4.36 8.51 -3.52
CA ASP A 102 4.19 8.80 -2.10
C ASP A 102 2.74 9.19 -1.84
N LEU A 103 2.10 8.55 -0.87
CA LEU A 103 0.72 8.85 -0.47
C LEU A 103 0.62 10.07 0.43
N TYR A 104 1.66 10.33 1.22
CA TYR A 104 1.73 11.45 2.14
C TYR A 104 3.09 12.13 2.01
N LYS A 105 3.10 13.47 1.96
CA LYS A 105 4.31 14.27 2.14
C LYS A 105 4.46 14.55 3.63
N ILE A 106 5.58 14.14 4.23
CA ILE A 106 5.94 14.45 5.63
C ILE A 106 6.67 15.79 5.66
#